data_AF-A0A3Q1FPE3-F1
#
_entry.id   AF-A0A3Q1FPE3-F1
#
_cell.length_a   1.000
_cell.length_b   1.000
_cell.length_c   1.000
_cell.angle_alpha   90.00
_cell.angle_beta   90.00
_cell.angle_gamma   90.00
#
_symmetry.space_group_name_H-M   'P 1'
#
loop_
_entity.id
_entity.type
_entity.pdbx_description
1 polymer ?
#
loop_
_entity_poly.entity_id
_entity_poly.type
_entity_poly.pdbx_seq_one_letter_code
_entity_poly.pdbx_strand_id
1 'polypeptide(L)'
;VEPLPGSPLPLSLTFCLLLSLVKMTILNYQSPTTGLFPVKICSTCKEAKVRDSLYCAAGAWALALAYRRIDDDMGRTHELEHSAIKCMRGILYCYMRQADKVEQFKKDPSPSKCLHSVFHVDTGDEVYSNSDYHHLQIDAVSLFLLYLVEMICSGLQIIYNTDEVSFIQNLVFCVERAYRVPDYGMWERGSKYNNGSTELHSR
;
A
#
# COMPACT_ATOMS: atom_id res chain seq x y z
N VAL A 1 -35.02 14.40 22.75
CA VAL A 1 -34.17 14.18 23.94
C VAL A 1 -32.78 14.63 23.54
N GLU A 2 -32.35 15.81 23.95
CA GLU A 2 -30.98 16.26 23.69
C GLU A 2 -29.99 15.38 24.49
N PRO A 3 -28.86 14.98 23.91
CA PRO A 3 -27.85 14.20 24.61
C PRO A 3 -27.20 15.02 25.73
N LEU A 4 -27.00 14.40 26.90
CA LEU A 4 -26.32 15.00 28.05
C LEU A 4 -24.88 15.43 27.68
N PRO A 5 -24.40 16.59 28.17
CA PRO A 5 -23.03 17.04 27.91
C PRO A 5 -22.02 16.02 28.44
N GLY A 6 -21.18 15.49 27.55
CA GLY A 6 -20.19 14.44 27.86
C GLY A 6 -20.59 13.01 27.45
N SER A 7 -21.79 12.80 26.89
CA SER A 7 -22.14 11.53 26.25
C SER A 7 -21.37 11.35 24.93
N PRO A 8 -20.86 10.15 24.61
CA PRO A 8 -20.17 9.90 23.35
C PRO A 8 -21.11 10.17 22.17
N LEU A 9 -20.58 10.80 21.12
CA LEU A 9 -21.35 11.09 19.92
C LEU A 9 -21.95 9.80 19.34
N PRO A 10 -23.14 9.86 18.72
CA PRO A 10 -23.70 8.72 18.00
C PRO A 10 -22.69 8.16 17.00
N LEU A 11 -22.60 6.83 16.88
CA LEU A 11 -21.65 6.15 15.97
C LEU A 11 -21.70 6.71 14.54
N SER A 12 -22.90 7.00 14.04
CA SER A 12 -23.10 7.62 12.73
C SER A 12 -22.43 8.99 12.61
N LEU A 13 -22.52 9.85 13.63
CA LEU A 13 -21.89 11.17 13.60
C LEU A 13 -20.37 11.06 13.71
N THR A 14 -19.87 10.17 14.57
CA THR A 14 -18.44 9.89 14.70
C THR A 14 -17.84 9.43 13.38
N PHE A 15 -18.49 8.49 12.68
CA PHE A 15 -18.00 8.02 11.38
C PHE A 15 -18.07 9.11 10.32
N CYS A 16 -19.11 9.96 10.31
CA CYS A 16 -19.19 11.11 9.40
C CYS A 16 -18.00 12.08 9.58
N LEU A 17 -17.59 12.33 10.82
CA LEU A 17 -16.42 13.16 11.11
C LEU A 17 -15.13 12.50 10.62
N LEU A 18 -14.94 11.20 10.89
CA LEU A 18 -13.80 10.43 10.39
C LEU A 18 -13.75 10.40 8.86
N LEU A 19 -14.89 10.25 8.19
CA LEU A 19 -14.97 10.31 6.73
C LEU A 19 -14.54 11.66 6.19
N SER A 20 -14.99 12.74 6.81
CA SER A 20 -14.60 14.10 6.41
C SER A 20 -13.09 14.28 6.52
N LEU A 21 -12.48 13.79 7.61
CA LEU A 21 -11.04 13.81 7.80
C LEU A 21 -10.31 12.97 6.74
N VAL A 22 -10.71 11.71 6.54
CA VAL A 22 -10.10 10.81 5.54
C VAL A 22 -10.20 11.38 4.13
N LYS A 23 -11.33 12.01 3.78
CA LYS A 23 -11.48 12.70 2.49
C LYS A 23 -10.49 13.84 2.35
N MET A 24 -10.42 14.71 3.35
CA MET A 24 -9.58 15.91 3.31
C MET A 24 -8.08 15.59 3.31
N THR A 25 -7.64 14.55 4.04
CA THR A 25 -6.22 14.27 4.25
C THR A 25 -5.66 13.15 3.39
N ILE A 26 -6.50 12.21 2.94
CA ILE A 26 -6.08 11.04 2.17
C ILE A 26 -6.70 11.08 0.77
N LEU A 27 -8.04 10.94 0.67
CA LEU A 27 -8.69 10.63 -0.61
C LEU A 27 -8.55 11.75 -1.65
N ASN A 28 -8.52 13.02 -1.21
CA ASN A 28 -8.32 14.16 -2.10
C ASN A 28 -6.99 14.15 -2.86
N TYR A 29 -6.01 13.36 -2.40
CA TYR A 29 -4.68 13.26 -3.00
C TYR A 29 -4.48 11.96 -3.80
N GLN A 30 -5.48 11.09 -3.86
CA GLN A 30 -5.38 9.86 -4.62
C GLN A 30 -5.24 10.14 -6.11
N SER A 31 -4.26 9.52 -6.76
CA SER A 31 -4.10 9.65 -8.21
C SER A 31 -5.35 9.13 -8.95
N PRO A 32 -5.91 9.91 -9.89
CA PRO A 32 -7.05 9.48 -10.67
C PRO A 32 -6.68 8.38 -11.68
N THR A 33 -5.41 8.24 -12.06
CA THR A 33 -4.95 7.26 -13.05
C THR A 33 -4.53 5.95 -12.39
N THR A 34 -3.58 6.00 -11.47
CA THR A 34 -3.01 4.79 -10.86
C THR A 34 -3.73 4.39 -9.57
N GLY A 35 -4.32 5.34 -8.84
CA GLY A 35 -4.82 5.11 -7.49
C GLY A 35 -3.76 5.23 -6.38
N LEU A 36 -2.51 5.53 -6.72
CA LEU A 36 -1.44 5.72 -5.75
C LEU A 36 -1.59 7.04 -4.98
N PHE A 37 -0.92 7.14 -3.83
CA PHE A 37 -0.89 8.36 -3.01
C PHE A 37 0.51 8.98 -3.02
N PRO A 38 0.63 10.32 -3.19
CA PRO A 38 1.92 10.98 -3.18
C PRO A 38 2.50 11.00 -1.77
N VAL A 39 3.83 10.93 -1.66
CA VAL A 39 4.56 11.01 -0.36
C VAL A 39 4.34 12.37 0.31
N LYS A 40 4.12 13.43 -0.49
CA LYS A 40 3.90 14.78 -0.01
C LYS A 40 2.68 15.37 -0.70
N ILE A 41 1.93 16.18 0.06
CA ILE A 41 0.75 16.93 -0.39
C ILE A 41 1.10 18.06 -1.39
N CYS A 42 2.39 18.33 -1.61
CA CYS A 42 2.83 19.35 -2.56
C CYS A 42 2.53 18.95 -4.00
N SER A 43 1.99 19.87 -4.81
CA SER A 43 1.61 19.64 -6.21
C SER A 43 2.77 19.22 -7.12
N THR A 44 4.02 19.48 -6.72
CA THR A 44 5.22 19.07 -7.45
C THR A 44 5.72 17.68 -7.06
N CYS A 45 5.20 17.08 -5.98
CA CYS A 45 5.58 15.74 -5.58
C CYS A 45 4.97 14.73 -6.55
N LYS A 46 5.84 14.04 -7.28
CA LYS A 46 5.45 12.98 -8.21
C LYS A 46 5.80 11.59 -7.73
N GLU A 47 6.28 11.46 -6.50
CA GLU A 47 6.68 10.19 -5.90
C GLU A 47 5.54 9.61 -5.09
N ALA A 48 5.28 8.32 -5.29
CA ALA A 48 4.41 7.50 -4.49
C ALA A 48 5.20 6.31 -3.92
N LYS A 49 5.34 6.27 -2.60
CA LYS A 49 5.90 5.11 -1.91
C LYS A 49 4.82 4.04 -1.78
N VAL A 50 5.20 2.78 -2.02
CA VAL A 50 4.26 1.65 -1.89
C VAL A 50 3.72 1.57 -0.48
N ARG A 51 4.58 1.67 0.54
CA ARG A 51 4.17 1.57 1.95
C ARG A 51 3.17 2.67 2.34
N ASP A 52 3.43 3.91 1.95
CA ASP A 52 2.54 5.04 2.25
C ASP A 52 1.19 4.84 1.58
N SER A 53 1.19 4.39 0.31
CA SER A 53 -0.03 4.08 -0.43
C SER A 53 -0.83 2.94 0.20
N LEU A 54 -0.16 1.91 0.73
CA LEU A 54 -0.79 0.83 1.48
C LEU A 54 -1.48 1.33 2.75
N TYR A 55 -0.83 2.21 3.52
CA TYR A 55 -1.43 2.79 4.73
C TYR A 55 -2.65 3.67 4.40
N CYS A 56 -2.58 4.46 3.34
CA CYS A 56 -3.73 5.22 2.85
C CYS A 56 -4.90 4.31 2.46
N ALA A 57 -4.63 3.24 1.71
CA ALA A 57 -5.64 2.25 1.34
C ALA A 57 -6.24 1.53 2.55
N ALA A 58 -5.40 1.13 3.52
CA ALA A 58 -5.85 0.50 4.75
C ALA A 58 -6.73 1.42 5.60
N GLY A 59 -6.40 2.72 5.68
CA GLY A 59 -7.22 3.71 6.38
C GLY A 59 -8.60 3.88 5.74
N ALA A 60 -8.67 3.99 4.42
CA ALA A 60 -9.94 4.05 3.69
C ALA A 60 -10.76 2.76 3.86
N TRP A 61 -10.12 1.59 3.70
CA TRP A 61 -10.75 0.28 3.86
C TRP A 61 -11.27 0.04 5.27
N ALA A 62 -10.50 0.36 6.32
CA ALA A 62 -10.93 0.20 7.70
C ALA A 62 -12.17 1.04 8.02
N LEU A 63 -12.23 2.28 7.51
CA LEU A 63 -13.41 3.12 7.65
C LEU A 63 -14.61 2.54 6.88
N ALA A 64 -14.37 1.94 5.70
CA ALA A 64 -15.42 1.27 4.95
C ALA A 64 -16.03 0.09 5.73
N LEU A 65 -15.18 -0.74 6.33
CA LEU A 65 -15.62 -1.84 7.18
C LEU A 65 -16.42 -1.37 8.40
N ALA A 66 -16.06 -0.22 8.96
CA ALA A 66 -16.84 0.41 10.04
C ALA A 66 -18.21 0.87 9.54
N TYR A 67 -18.28 1.48 8.35
CA TYR A 67 -19.55 1.90 7.75
C TYR A 67 -20.48 0.75 7.39
N ARG A 68 -19.97 -0.44 7.06
CA ARG A 68 -20.80 -1.65 6.87
C ARG A 68 -21.63 -2.04 8.10
N ARG A 69 -21.34 -1.48 9.28
CA ARG A 69 -22.11 -1.70 10.52
C ARG A 69 -23.28 -0.72 10.68
N ILE A 70 -23.47 0.21 9.74
CA ILE A 70 -24.55 1.19 9.71
C ILE A 70 -25.51 0.82 8.57
N ASP A 71 -26.82 0.80 8.85
CA ASP A 71 -27.85 0.37 7.89
C ASP A 71 -27.99 1.30 6.66
N ASP A 72 -27.80 2.62 6.86
CA ASP A 72 -27.86 3.62 5.78
C ASP A 72 -26.56 4.44 5.75
N ASP A 73 -25.61 3.97 4.94
CA ASP A 73 -24.30 4.59 4.77
C ASP A 73 -24.27 5.59 3.60
N MET A 74 -25.39 5.79 2.89
CA MET A 74 -25.51 6.69 1.73
C MET A 74 -24.42 6.44 0.65
N GLY A 75 -23.97 5.19 0.48
CA GLY A 75 -22.96 4.82 -0.52
C GLY A 75 -21.50 5.14 -0.14
N ARG A 76 -21.25 5.61 1.09
CA ARG A 76 -19.91 5.97 1.58
C ARG A 76 -18.98 4.76 1.67
N THR A 77 -19.51 3.59 2.02
CA THR A 77 -18.75 2.33 2.01
C THR A 77 -18.20 2.07 0.63
N HIS A 78 -19.04 2.18 -0.41
CA HIS A 78 -18.63 1.90 -1.77
C HIS A 78 -17.53 2.86 -2.25
N GLU A 79 -17.63 4.15 -1.95
CA GLU A 79 -16.60 5.14 -2.25
C GLU A 79 -15.24 4.77 -1.62
N LEU A 80 -15.25 4.42 -0.33
CA LEU A 80 -14.06 4.07 0.43
C LEU A 80 -13.43 2.75 -0.06
N GLU A 81 -14.26 1.73 -0.29
CA GLU A 81 -13.82 0.44 -0.84
C GLU A 81 -13.22 0.60 -2.22
N HIS A 82 -13.86 1.38 -3.08
CA HIS A 82 -13.37 1.63 -4.43
C HIS A 82 -12.03 2.38 -4.41
N SER A 83 -11.85 3.34 -3.48
CA SER A 83 -10.55 3.99 -3.30
C SER A 83 -9.46 3.00 -2.87
N ALA A 84 -9.76 2.11 -1.92
CA ALA A 84 -8.83 1.08 -1.49
C ALA A 84 -8.47 0.10 -2.62
N ILE A 85 -9.49 -0.41 -3.35
CA ILE A 85 -9.31 -1.29 -4.51
C ILE A 85 -8.42 -0.60 -5.55
N LYS A 86 -8.71 0.66 -5.88
CA LYS A 86 -7.94 1.42 -6.87
C LYS A 86 -6.47 1.53 -6.49
N CYS A 87 -6.17 1.83 -5.23
CA CYS A 87 -4.80 1.90 -4.73
C CYS A 87 -4.09 0.55 -4.82
N MET A 88 -4.71 -0.52 -4.33
CA MET A 88 -4.14 -1.87 -4.36
C MET A 88 -3.88 -2.34 -5.79
N ARG A 89 -4.80 -2.06 -6.71
CA ARG A 89 -4.62 -2.35 -8.14
C ARG A 89 -3.52 -1.49 -8.77
N GLY A 90 -3.37 -0.23 -8.36
CA GLY A 90 -2.26 0.63 -8.76
C GLY A 90 -0.91 0.07 -8.38
N ILE A 91 -0.78 -0.42 -7.14
CA ILE A 91 0.45 -1.07 -6.66
C ILE A 91 0.72 -2.35 -7.45
N LEU A 92 -0.30 -3.19 -7.64
CA LEU A 92 -0.19 -4.41 -8.45
C LEU A 92 0.27 -4.10 -9.88
N TYR A 93 -0.31 -3.09 -10.51
CA TYR A 93 0.08 -2.62 -11.84
C TYR A 93 1.57 -2.23 -11.88
N CYS A 94 2.04 -1.46 -10.90
CA CYS A 94 3.45 -1.07 -10.83
C CYS A 94 4.38 -2.28 -10.65
N TYR A 95 4.01 -3.22 -9.78
CA TYR A 95 4.79 -4.43 -9.54
C TYR A 95 4.81 -5.38 -10.75
N MET A 96 3.69 -5.58 -11.43
CA MET A 96 3.63 -6.46 -12.60
C MET A 96 4.51 -5.98 -13.75
N ARG A 97 4.68 -4.66 -13.90
CA ARG A 97 5.63 -4.08 -14.86
C ARG A 97 7.10 -4.39 -14.54
N GLN A 98 7.38 -4.90 -13.34
CA GLN A 98 8.69 -5.34 -12.89
C GLN A 98 8.82 -6.86 -12.81
N ALA A 99 7.95 -7.62 -13.50
CA ALA A 99 7.98 -9.09 -13.48
C ALA A 99 9.36 -9.70 -13.80
N ASP A 100 10.09 -9.13 -14.76
CA ASP A 100 11.45 -9.57 -15.09
C ASP A 100 12.43 -9.40 -13.92
N LYS A 101 12.27 -8.35 -13.10
CA LYS A 101 13.07 -8.13 -11.90
C LYS A 101 12.75 -9.17 -10.83
N VAL A 102 11.47 -9.53 -10.66
CA VAL A 102 11.04 -10.58 -9.72
C VAL A 102 11.71 -11.92 -10.07
N GLU A 103 11.71 -12.29 -11.35
CA GLU A 103 12.39 -13.53 -11.80
C GLU A 103 13.90 -13.50 -11.59
N GLN A 104 14.54 -12.35 -11.77
CA GLN A 104 15.96 -12.18 -11.49
C GLN A 104 16.27 -12.26 -9.99
N PHE A 105 15.45 -11.61 -9.15
CA PHE A 105 15.59 -11.58 -7.70
C PHE A 105 15.48 -12.98 -7.08
N LYS A 106 14.61 -13.85 -7.64
CA LYS A 106 14.49 -15.26 -7.21
C LYS A 106 15.78 -16.06 -7.36
N LYS A 107 16.57 -15.74 -8.39
CA LYS A 107 17.85 -16.41 -8.67
C LYS A 107 18.98 -15.82 -7.85
N ASP A 108 18.97 -14.50 -7.69
CA ASP A 108 19.98 -13.74 -6.97
C ASP A 108 19.33 -12.56 -6.23
N PRO A 109 19.05 -12.71 -4.92
CA PRO A 109 18.33 -11.72 -4.15
C PRO A 109 19.26 -10.57 -3.73
N SER A 110 19.60 -9.72 -4.70
CA SER A 110 20.45 -8.54 -4.51
C SER A 110 19.65 -7.24 -4.56
N PRO A 111 20.14 -6.15 -3.92
CA PRO A 111 19.54 -4.82 -4.05
C PRO A 111 19.45 -4.31 -5.50
N SER A 112 20.38 -4.71 -6.37
CA SER A 112 20.39 -4.33 -7.79
C SER A 112 19.27 -4.96 -8.62
N LYS A 113 18.66 -6.05 -8.13
CA LYS A 113 17.62 -6.83 -8.82
C LYS A 113 16.28 -6.78 -8.10
N CYS A 114 16.17 -6.06 -6.99
CA CYS A 114 14.95 -6.00 -6.21
C CYS A 114 13.84 -5.17 -6.90
N LEU A 115 12.60 -5.44 -6.47
CA LEU A 115 11.44 -4.62 -6.79
C LEU A 115 11.63 -3.21 -6.25
N HIS A 116 11.14 -2.24 -7.00
CA HIS A 116 11.11 -0.85 -6.55
C HIS A 116 10.02 -0.63 -5.52
N SER A 117 10.31 0.23 -4.56
CA SER A 117 9.40 0.66 -3.50
C SER A 117 8.78 2.04 -3.74
N VAL A 118 9.18 2.73 -4.82
CA VAL A 118 8.74 4.09 -5.16
C VAL A 118 8.43 4.18 -6.65
N PHE A 119 7.29 4.78 -6.98
CA PHE A 119 6.81 4.94 -8.35
C PHE A 119 6.31 6.36 -8.63
N HIS A 120 6.18 6.71 -9.90
CA HIS A 120 5.59 7.97 -10.29
C HIS A 120 4.08 7.93 -10.04
N VAL A 121 3.56 8.88 -9.27
CA VAL A 121 2.17 8.88 -8.78
C VAL A 121 1.14 8.79 -9.91
N ASP A 122 1.37 9.44 -11.05
CA ASP A 122 0.38 9.50 -12.14
C ASP A 122 0.56 8.44 -13.22
N THR A 123 1.75 7.83 -13.35
CA THR A 123 2.08 6.92 -14.46
C THR A 123 2.44 5.52 -14.00
N GLY A 124 2.85 5.36 -12.74
CA GLY A 124 3.38 4.12 -12.20
C GLY A 124 4.75 3.75 -12.75
N ASP A 125 5.48 4.71 -13.33
CA ASP A 125 6.84 4.50 -13.82
C ASP A 125 7.87 4.50 -12.69
N GLU A 126 9.04 3.93 -12.96
CA GLU A 126 10.18 3.96 -12.06
C GLU A 126 10.71 5.40 -11.94
N VAL A 127 10.85 5.90 -10.71
CA VAL A 127 11.38 7.26 -10.45
C VAL A 127 12.89 7.22 -10.23
N TYR A 128 13.35 6.17 -9.57
CA TYR A 128 14.74 5.97 -9.19
C TYR A 128 15.26 4.66 -9.76
N SER A 129 16.56 4.60 -10.02
CA SER A 129 17.21 3.33 -10.35
C SER A 129 17.55 2.56 -9.06
N ASN A 130 17.86 1.26 -9.19
CA ASN A 130 18.28 0.43 -8.06
C ASN A 130 19.59 0.89 -7.37
N SER A 131 20.41 1.74 -8.02
CA SER A 131 21.60 2.32 -7.39
C SER A 131 21.32 3.61 -6.64
N ASP A 132 20.27 4.32 -7.03
CA ASP A 132 19.98 5.66 -6.52
C ASP A 132 19.02 5.64 -5.32
N TYR A 133 18.39 4.49 -5.07
CA TYR A 133 17.43 4.32 -4.00
C TYR A 133 17.47 2.94 -3.36
N HIS A 134 17.26 2.93 -2.05
CA HIS A 134 17.18 1.74 -1.20
C HIS A 134 15.84 1.00 -1.37
N HIS A 135 15.65 0.41 -2.55
CA HIS A 135 14.39 -0.20 -2.96
C HIS A 135 14.07 -1.54 -2.29
N LEU A 136 15.10 -2.28 -1.86
CA LEU A 136 14.93 -3.59 -1.23
C LEU A 136 14.27 -3.42 0.13
N GLN A 137 12.94 -3.51 0.15
CA GLN A 137 12.05 -3.33 1.30
C GLN A 137 11.07 -4.51 1.32
N ILE A 138 11.46 -5.60 1.97
CA ILE A 138 10.70 -6.85 2.01
C ILE A 138 9.40 -6.68 2.81
N ASP A 139 9.44 -5.82 3.83
CA ASP A 139 8.28 -5.47 4.63
C ASP A 139 7.15 -4.84 3.78
N ALA A 140 7.47 -3.99 2.80
CA ALA A 140 6.48 -3.36 1.93
C ALA A 140 5.77 -4.39 1.03
N VAL A 141 6.52 -5.33 0.43
CA VAL A 141 5.95 -6.42 -0.37
C VAL A 141 5.11 -7.36 0.50
N SER A 142 5.60 -7.68 1.70
CA SER A 142 4.88 -8.53 2.66
C SER A 142 3.58 -7.89 3.13
N LEU A 143 3.59 -6.59 3.41
CA LEU A 143 2.42 -5.82 3.81
C LEU A 143 1.39 -5.72 2.67
N PHE A 144 1.85 -5.53 1.42
CA PHE A 144 0.97 -5.58 0.25
C PHE A 144 0.25 -6.93 0.15
N LEU A 145 0.97 -8.05 0.28
CA LEU A 145 0.37 -9.37 0.24
C LEU A 145 -0.62 -9.61 1.39
N LEU A 146 -0.29 -9.16 2.60
CA LEU A 146 -1.19 -9.25 3.76
C LEU A 146 -2.49 -8.47 3.52
N TYR A 147 -2.39 -7.19 3.17
CA TYR A 147 -3.57 -6.37 2.90
C TYR A 147 -4.37 -6.84 1.69
N LEU A 148 -3.71 -7.38 0.67
CA LEU A 148 -4.39 -7.98 -0.48
C LEU A 148 -5.31 -9.13 -0.03
N VAL A 149 -4.79 -10.06 0.79
CA VAL A 149 -5.57 -11.19 1.31
C VAL A 149 -6.71 -10.69 2.21
N GLU A 150 -6.42 -9.84 3.19
CA GLU A 150 -7.41 -9.33 4.13
C GLU A 150 -8.54 -8.56 3.42
N MET A 151 -8.22 -7.72 2.44
CA MET A 151 -9.20 -6.98 1.65
C MET A 151 -10.07 -7.91 0.79
N ILE A 152 -9.48 -8.92 0.15
CA ILE A 152 -10.24 -9.93 -0.62
C ILE A 152 -11.14 -10.77 0.30
N CYS A 153 -10.63 -11.19 1.47
CA CYS A 153 -11.42 -11.89 2.48
C CYS A 153 -12.59 -11.04 3.00
N SER A 154 -12.44 -9.72 3.02
CA SER A 154 -13.53 -8.79 3.33
C SER A 154 -14.54 -8.61 2.18
N GLY A 155 -14.34 -9.23 1.03
CA GLY A 155 -15.25 -9.17 -0.13
C GLY A 155 -14.86 -8.16 -1.21
N LEU A 156 -13.68 -7.54 -1.14
CA LEU A 156 -13.20 -6.65 -2.20
C LEU A 156 -12.65 -7.44 -3.38
N GLN A 157 -13.06 -7.08 -4.60
CA GLN A 157 -12.51 -7.66 -5.82
C GLN A 157 -11.28 -6.85 -6.25
N ILE A 158 -10.09 -7.40 -6.03
CA ILE A 158 -8.81 -6.75 -6.38
C ILE A 158 -8.08 -7.48 -7.51
N ILE A 159 -8.18 -8.81 -7.59
CA ILE A 159 -7.54 -9.64 -8.61
C ILE A 159 -8.57 -10.07 -9.65
N TYR A 160 -8.29 -9.83 -10.93
CA TYR A 160 -9.25 -9.96 -12.03
C TYR A 160 -8.91 -11.05 -13.04
N ASN A 161 -7.64 -11.45 -13.18
CA ASN A 161 -7.23 -12.41 -14.20
C ASN A 161 -6.14 -13.38 -13.69
N THR A 162 -5.88 -14.43 -14.45
CA THR A 162 -4.93 -15.49 -14.09
C THR A 162 -3.46 -15.03 -14.12
N ASP A 163 -3.14 -14.00 -14.92
CA ASP A 163 -1.78 -13.44 -14.97
C ASP A 163 -1.46 -12.70 -13.66
N GLU A 164 -2.42 -11.92 -13.15
CA GLU A 164 -2.35 -11.28 -11.83
C GLU A 164 -2.18 -12.34 -10.72
N VAL A 165 -2.92 -13.46 -10.77
CA VAL A 165 -2.76 -14.58 -9.82
C VAL A 165 -1.35 -15.17 -9.89
N SER A 166 -0.85 -15.43 -11.09
CA SER A 166 0.48 -16.01 -11.30
C SER A 166 1.59 -15.09 -10.79
N PHE A 167 1.43 -13.78 -10.99
CA PHE A 167 2.34 -12.77 -10.49
C PHE A 167 2.36 -12.70 -8.95
N ILE A 168 1.18 -12.71 -8.31
CA ILE A 168 1.09 -12.75 -6.83
C ILE A 168 1.75 -14.00 -6.27
N GLN A 169 1.53 -15.17 -6.88
CA GLN A 169 2.20 -16.41 -6.48
C GLN A 169 3.73 -16.29 -6.55
N ASN A 170 4.23 -15.57 -7.56
CA ASN A 170 5.65 -15.32 -7.71
C ASN A 170 6.21 -14.41 -6.60
N LEU A 171 5.46 -13.36 -6.21
CA LEU A 171 5.81 -12.51 -5.07
C LEU A 171 5.86 -13.28 -3.75
N VAL A 172 4.91 -14.18 -3.51
CA VAL A 172 4.89 -15.03 -2.31
C VAL A 172 6.17 -15.88 -2.23
N PHE A 173 6.61 -16.46 -3.35
CA PHE A 173 7.85 -17.23 -3.39
C PHE A 173 9.09 -16.37 -3.10
N CYS A 174 9.12 -15.12 -3.55
CA CYS A 174 10.18 -14.17 -3.19
C CYS A 174 10.22 -13.93 -1.68
N VAL A 175 9.07 -13.63 -1.07
CA VAL A 175 8.98 -13.32 0.37
C VAL A 175 9.32 -14.52 1.24
N GLU A 176 8.92 -15.74 0.85
CA GLU A 176 9.21 -16.99 1.58
C GLU A 176 10.70 -17.16 1.89
N ARG A 177 11.58 -16.74 0.97
CA ARG A 177 13.04 -16.89 1.10
C ARG A 177 13.74 -15.59 1.54
N ALA A 178 13.01 -14.47 1.55
CA ALA A 178 13.57 -13.15 1.77
C ALA A 178 13.97 -12.87 3.23
N TYR A 179 13.52 -13.65 4.22
CA TYR A 179 13.97 -13.47 5.62
C TYR A 179 15.48 -13.66 5.81
N ARG A 180 16.15 -14.33 4.86
CA ARG A 180 17.61 -14.51 4.83
C ARG A 180 18.34 -13.39 4.10
N VAL A 181 17.58 -12.49 3.46
CA VAL A 181 18.09 -11.42 2.62
C VAL A 181 18.07 -10.17 3.46
N PRO A 182 19.23 -9.55 3.71
CA PRO A 182 19.23 -8.31 4.44
C PRO A 182 18.60 -7.21 3.57
N ASP A 183 17.78 -6.35 4.16
CA ASP A 183 17.04 -5.31 3.44
C ASP A 183 17.26 -3.91 4.07
N TYR A 184 16.64 -2.87 3.49
CA TYR A 184 16.80 -1.50 4.00
C TYR A 184 15.76 -1.11 5.07
N GLY A 185 14.83 -2.02 5.38
CA GLY A 185 13.75 -1.84 6.33
C GLY A 185 12.82 -0.67 6.04
N MET A 186 11.94 -0.41 7.00
CA MET A 186 10.90 0.63 6.90
C MET A 186 11.47 2.03 6.67
N TRP A 187 12.62 2.32 7.29
CA TRP A 187 13.21 3.65 7.30
C TRP A 187 14.18 3.89 6.15
N GLU A 188 14.38 2.91 5.26
CA GLU A 188 15.21 3.04 4.05
C GLU A 188 16.69 3.33 4.35
N ARG A 189 17.10 2.96 5.56
CA ARG A 189 18.43 3.24 6.14
C ARG A 189 19.29 2.00 6.27
N GLY A 190 18.70 0.80 6.11
CA GLY A 190 19.37 -0.44 6.45
C GLY A 190 19.69 -0.44 7.94
N SER A 191 20.94 -0.78 8.30
CA SER A 191 21.34 -1.01 9.70
C SER A 191 20.93 0.12 10.64
N LYS A 192 20.64 -0.21 11.91
CA LYS A 192 20.44 0.77 12.99
C LYS A 192 21.57 1.80 13.09
N TYR A 193 22.75 1.48 12.56
CA TYR A 193 23.92 2.36 12.47
C TYR A 193 23.87 3.35 11.28
N ASN A 194 22.84 3.25 10.42
CA ASN A 194 22.58 4.11 9.26
C ASN A 194 23.80 4.28 8.34
N ASN A 195 24.52 3.18 8.12
CA ASN A 195 25.72 3.13 7.29
C ASN A 195 25.42 2.72 5.83
N GLY A 196 24.14 2.64 5.43
CA GLY A 196 23.75 2.20 4.09
C GLY A 196 23.95 0.70 3.82
N SER A 197 24.28 -0.10 4.83
CA SER A 197 24.31 -1.57 4.73
C SER A 197 22.97 -2.16 5.15
N THR A 198 22.53 -3.19 4.43
CA THR A 198 21.27 -3.89 4.65
C THR A 198 21.22 -4.65 5.99
N GLU A 199 20.06 -4.72 6.66
CA GLU A 199 19.85 -5.41 7.96
C GLU A 199 19.55 -6.90 7.83
N LEU A 200 20.33 -7.75 8.51
CA LEU A 200 20.00 -9.16 8.69
C LEU A 200 18.91 -9.33 9.75
N HIS A 201 17.81 -9.99 9.38
CA HIS A 201 16.63 -10.20 10.24
C HIS A 201 16.69 -11.48 11.11
N SER A 202 17.67 -12.37 10.88
CA SER A 202 17.94 -13.54 11.71
C SER A 202 19.34 -14.08 11.47
N ARG A 203 19.98 -14.63 12.51
CA ARG A 203 21.19 -15.47 12.39
C ARG A 203 20.82 -16.91 12.09
#